data_AF-A0A125W3S2-F1
#
_entry.id   AF-A0A125W3S2-F1
#
_cell.length_a   1.000
_cell.length_b   1.000
_cell.length_c   1.000
_cell.angle_alpha   90.00
_cell.angle_beta   90.00
_cell.angle_gamma   90.00
#
_symmetry.space_group_name_H-M   'P 1'
#
loop_
_entity.id
_entity.type
_entity.pdbx_description
1 polymer ?
#
loop_
_entity_poly.entity_id
_entity_poly.type
_entity_poly.pdbx_seq_one_letter_code
_entity_poly.pdbx_strand_id
1 'polypeptide(L)'
;MKASLTSQFRSIFGLYKVREVNDYHHGQDAYLNCVVATTLLKVYPNLAPEFVYGEYPKFQTFKENKATAKAIIYTNLLRFFTEDEPRFTKDGEILWSNSYLKTIKKELNYHQMNIVKKVEVQKGGFSKESIKPKGPSNKLIPVKNGLDPQKYGGFDSPIVAYTVLFTHEKGKKPLIKQEILGITIMEKTRFEQNPILFLEEKGFLRPRVLMKLPKYTLYEFPEGRRRLLASAKEAQKGNQMVLPEHLLTLLYHAKQCLLPNQSESLAYVEQHQPEFQEILERVVDFAEVHTLAKSKVQQIVKLFEANQTADVKEIAASFIQLMQFNAMGAPSTFKFFQKDIERARYTSIKEIFDATIIYQSTTGLYETRRKVVD
;
A
#
# COMPACT_ATOMS: atom_id res chain seq x y z
N MET A 1 14.28 -11.45 -14.96
CA MET A 1 15.46 -10.61 -14.64
C MET A 1 15.74 -10.66 -13.14
N LYS A 2 17.00 -10.69 -12.71
CA LYS A 2 17.36 -10.57 -11.28
C LYS A 2 17.22 -9.12 -10.80
N ALA A 3 16.65 -8.93 -9.60
CA ALA A 3 16.47 -7.61 -8.97
C ALA A 3 17.79 -6.83 -8.74
N SER A 4 18.94 -7.52 -8.73
CA SER A 4 20.26 -6.89 -8.61
C SER A 4 20.58 -5.96 -9.78
N LEU A 5 20.12 -6.27 -11.00
CA LEU A 5 20.42 -5.46 -12.19
C LEU A 5 19.72 -4.09 -12.12
N THR A 6 18.43 -4.06 -11.76
CA THR A 6 17.72 -2.79 -11.56
C THR A 6 18.19 -2.03 -10.33
N SER A 7 18.61 -2.73 -9.26
CA SER A 7 19.25 -2.07 -8.12
C SER A 7 20.56 -1.38 -8.50
N GLN A 8 21.40 -2.02 -9.31
CA GLN A 8 22.64 -1.43 -9.82
C GLN A 8 22.35 -0.26 -10.77
N PHE A 9 21.40 -0.40 -11.68
CA PHE A 9 20.96 0.68 -12.57
C PHE A 9 20.50 1.92 -11.77
N ARG A 10 19.71 1.72 -10.71
CA ARG A 10 19.31 2.80 -9.81
C ARG A 10 20.51 3.47 -9.15
N SER A 11 21.48 2.69 -8.67
CA SER A 11 22.70 3.20 -8.04
C SER A 11 23.56 4.02 -9.01
N ILE A 12 23.70 3.57 -10.25
CA ILE A 12 24.48 4.26 -11.29
C ILE A 12 23.92 5.66 -11.57
N PHE A 13 22.59 5.80 -11.62
CA PHE A 13 21.93 7.03 -12.04
C PHE A 13 21.30 7.84 -10.90
N GLY A 14 21.54 7.46 -9.63
CA GLY A 14 20.96 8.12 -8.46
C GLY A 14 19.42 8.06 -8.42
N LEU A 15 18.81 6.96 -8.88
CA LEU A 15 17.35 6.79 -8.96
C LEU A 15 16.83 6.18 -7.65
N TYR A 16 16.70 7.03 -6.64
CA TYR A 16 16.41 6.62 -5.28
C TYR A 16 15.03 6.00 -5.10
N LYS A 17 14.94 5.08 -4.14
CA LYS A 17 13.73 4.32 -3.82
C LYS A 17 13.53 4.27 -2.31
N VAL A 18 12.39 4.81 -1.87
CA VAL A 18 11.96 4.80 -0.45
C VAL A 18 10.60 4.13 -0.36
N ARG A 19 10.57 2.88 0.14
CA ARG A 19 9.34 2.06 0.17
C ARG A 19 8.34 2.54 1.22
N GLU A 20 8.85 3.25 2.22
CA GLU A 20 8.10 3.73 3.37
C GLU A 20 7.15 4.87 3.00
N VAL A 21 7.43 5.62 1.92
CA VAL A 21 6.63 6.77 1.49
C VAL A 21 5.33 6.33 0.80
N ASN A 22 5.44 5.42 -0.17
CA ASN A 22 4.30 4.93 -0.95
C ASN A 22 4.59 3.62 -1.70
N ASP A 23 3.53 3.06 -2.28
CA ASP A 23 3.58 1.82 -3.06
C ASP A 23 4.01 2.02 -4.53
N TYR A 24 4.34 3.25 -4.97
CA TYR A 24 4.66 3.53 -6.38
C TYR A 24 5.94 2.82 -6.83
N HIS A 25 6.80 2.49 -5.88
CA HIS A 25 8.04 1.77 -6.13
C HIS A 25 7.82 0.42 -6.85
N HIS A 26 6.65 -0.22 -6.72
CA HIS A 26 6.33 -1.43 -7.46
C HIS A 26 6.18 -1.18 -8.97
N GLY A 27 5.45 -0.12 -9.36
CA GLY A 27 5.29 0.28 -10.76
C GLY A 27 6.61 0.78 -11.34
N GLN A 28 7.36 1.58 -10.58
CA GLN A 28 8.69 2.05 -10.95
C GLN A 28 9.67 0.89 -11.19
N ASP A 29 9.69 -0.12 -10.31
CA ASP A 29 10.54 -1.30 -10.49
C ASP A 29 10.15 -2.11 -11.73
N ALA A 30 8.84 -2.26 -12.01
CA ALA A 30 8.36 -2.93 -13.21
C ALA A 30 8.79 -2.18 -14.49
N TYR A 31 8.66 -0.86 -14.49
CA TYR A 31 9.12 0.01 -15.57
C TYR A 31 10.63 -0.13 -15.80
N LEU A 32 11.44 0.00 -14.75
CA LEU A 32 12.90 -0.14 -14.86
C LEU A 32 13.32 -1.55 -15.27
N ASN A 33 12.61 -2.60 -14.84
CA ASN A 33 12.85 -3.95 -15.33
C ASN A 33 12.63 -4.03 -16.85
N CYS A 34 11.59 -3.38 -17.39
CA CYS A 34 11.37 -3.35 -18.83
C CYS A 34 12.50 -2.60 -19.55
N VAL A 35 12.84 -1.40 -19.08
CA VAL A 35 13.92 -0.57 -19.65
C VAL A 35 15.25 -1.31 -19.66
N VAL A 36 15.67 -1.87 -18.52
CA VAL A 36 16.97 -2.55 -18.39
C VAL A 36 17.00 -3.85 -19.20
N ALA A 37 15.94 -4.66 -19.18
CA ALA A 37 15.89 -5.93 -19.94
C ALA A 37 15.97 -5.66 -21.44
N THR A 38 15.12 -4.76 -21.94
CA THR A 38 15.04 -4.48 -23.37
C THR A 38 16.32 -3.85 -23.89
N THR A 39 16.92 -2.93 -23.12
CA THR A 39 18.22 -2.32 -23.48
C THR A 39 19.33 -3.36 -23.48
N LEU A 40 19.40 -4.25 -22.48
CA LEU A 40 20.41 -5.31 -22.44
C LEU A 40 20.28 -6.28 -23.62
N LEU A 41 19.07 -6.68 -23.99
CA LEU A 41 18.84 -7.57 -25.14
C LEU A 41 19.19 -6.89 -26.47
N LYS A 42 18.94 -5.58 -26.58
CA LYS A 42 19.33 -4.77 -27.75
C LYS A 42 20.85 -4.64 -27.87
N VAL A 43 21.55 -4.31 -26.79
CA VAL A 43 23.01 -4.10 -26.77
C VAL A 43 23.77 -5.42 -26.86
N TYR A 44 23.26 -6.49 -26.23
CA TYR A 44 23.86 -7.81 -26.21
C TYR A 44 22.87 -8.90 -26.63
N PRO A 45 22.50 -9.01 -27.93
CA PRO A 45 21.55 -10.02 -28.39
C PRO A 45 21.99 -11.45 -28.09
N ASN A 46 23.31 -11.69 -28.05
CA ASN A 46 23.89 -13.00 -27.72
C ASN A 46 23.58 -13.48 -26.29
N LEU A 47 23.07 -12.61 -25.41
CA LEU A 47 22.61 -12.98 -24.06
C LEU A 47 21.15 -13.39 -24.00
N ALA A 48 20.41 -13.35 -25.11
CA ALA A 48 19.02 -13.78 -25.14
C ALA A 48 18.81 -15.20 -24.56
N PRO A 49 19.70 -16.20 -24.75
CA PRO A 49 19.59 -17.50 -24.07
C PRO A 49 19.64 -17.47 -22.53
N GLU A 50 20.17 -16.41 -21.92
CA GLU A 50 20.20 -16.25 -20.45
C GLU A 50 18.94 -15.55 -19.90
N PHE A 51 18.15 -14.89 -20.76
CA PHE A 51 17.03 -14.03 -20.34
C PHE A 51 15.68 -14.39 -20.96
N VAL A 52 15.67 -14.99 -22.14
CA VAL A 52 14.50 -15.31 -22.95
C VAL A 52 14.20 -16.80 -22.82
N TYR A 53 12.99 -17.11 -22.37
CA TYR A 53 12.56 -18.50 -22.24
C TYR A 53 12.48 -19.18 -23.62
N GLY A 54 12.97 -20.41 -23.71
CA GLY A 54 12.96 -21.21 -24.95
C GLY A 54 14.24 -21.08 -25.78
N GLU A 55 15.11 -20.13 -25.46
CA GLU A 55 16.45 -20.05 -26.04
C GLU A 55 17.44 -20.82 -25.18
N TYR A 56 18.10 -21.83 -25.77
CA TYR A 56 19.08 -22.65 -25.05
C TYR A 56 20.50 -22.11 -25.26
N PRO A 57 21.30 -21.95 -24.19
CA PRO A 57 22.69 -21.51 -24.31
C PRO A 57 23.50 -22.54 -25.11
N LYS A 58 24.08 -22.11 -26.23
CA LYS A 58 24.87 -22.98 -27.13
C LYS A 58 26.36 -23.05 -26.74
N PHE A 59 26.74 -22.62 -25.54
CA PHE A 59 28.12 -22.53 -25.07
C PHE A 59 28.37 -23.46 -23.85
N GLN A 60 29.59 -24.02 -23.74
CA GLN A 60 29.98 -24.96 -22.68
C GLN A 60 29.97 -24.29 -21.28
N THR A 61 28.90 -24.51 -20.52
CA THR A 61 28.52 -23.74 -19.33
C THR A 61 29.30 -24.11 -18.04
N PHE A 62 30.29 -25.00 -18.10
CA PHE A 62 30.88 -25.59 -16.88
C PHE A 62 31.86 -24.68 -16.14
N LYS A 63 32.54 -23.72 -16.82
CA LYS A 63 33.51 -22.81 -16.18
C LYS A 63 32.89 -21.49 -15.68
N GLU A 64 31.80 -21.02 -16.30
CA GLU A 64 31.17 -19.71 -16.04
C GLU A 64 30.01 -19.76 -15.03
N ASN A 65 29.61 -20.96 -14.57
CA ASN A 65 28.53 -21.16 -13.60
C ASN A 65 28.92 -20.91 -12.13
N LYS A 66 30.14 -20.45 -11.83
CA LYS A 66 30.51 -20.02 -10.49
C LYS A 66 29.83 -18.68 -10.18
N ALA A 67 29.18 -18.58 -9.01
CA ALA A 67 28.41 -17.40 -8.60
C ALA A 67 29.19 -16.08 -8.71
N THR A 68 30.48 -16.09 -8.37
CA THR A 68 31.38 -14.93 -8.46
C THR A 68 31.60 -14.47 -9.91
N ALA A 69 31.77 -15.41 -10.85
CA ALA A 69 31.94 -15.08 -12.27
C ALA A 69 30.67 -14.44 -12.84
N LYS A 70 29.48 -14.98 -12.52
CA LYS A 70 28.21 -14.37 -12.94
C LYS A 70 28.01 -12.97 -12.38
N ALA A 71 28.36 -12.71 -11.11
CA ALA A 71 28.26 -11.38 -10.53
C ALA A 71 29.15 -10.36 -11.26
N ILE A 72 30.40 -10.72 -11.56
CA ILE A 72 31.34 -9.88 -12.31
C ILE A 72 30.83 -9.63 -13.74
N ILE A 73 30.31 -10.67 -14.40
CA ILE A 73 29.71 -10.54 -15.74
C ILE A 73 28.56 -9.53 -15.69
N TYR A 74 27.60 -9.67 -14.76
CA TYR A 74 26.48 -8.73 -14.66
C TYR A 74 26.91 -7.29 -14.36
N THR A 75 27.91 -7.09 -13.49
CA THR A 75 28.46 -5.73 -13.22
C THR A 75 29.12 -5.15 -14.48
N ASN A 76 29.88 -5.96 -15.22
CA ASN A 76 30.50 -5.53 -16.47
C ASN A 76 29.46 -5.25 -17.56
N LEU A 77 28.36 -6.01 -17.59
CA LEU A 77 27.27 -5.81 -18.53
C LEU A 77 26.56 -4.48 -18.34
N LEU A 78 26.57 -3.88 -17.15
CA LEU A 78 25.95 -2.57 -16.94
C LEU A 78 26.90 -1.39 -17.20
N ARG A 79 28.20 -1.63 -17.43
CA ARG A 79 29.17 -0.54 -17.66
C ARG A 79 28.84 0.35 -18.86
N PHE A 80 28.20 -0.18 -19.90
CA PHE A 80 27.82 0.65 -21.05
C PHE A 80 26.80 1.74 -20.70
N PHE A 81 26.06 1.58 -19.59
CA PHE A 81 25.16 2.63 -19.11
C PHE A 81 25.92 3.86 -18.61
N THR A 82 27.18 3.71 -18.20
CA THR A 82 28.02 4.81 -17.70
C THR A 82 28.86 5.49 -18.77
N GLU A 83 28.79 5.03 -20.02
CA GLU A 83 29.55 5.62 -21.12
C GLU A 83 28.87 6.91 -21.61
N ASP A 84 29.68 7.92 -21.94
CA ASP A 84 29.18 9.20 -22.45
C ASP A 84 28.71 9.09 -23.91
N GLU A 85 29.38 8.25 -24.70
CA GLU A 85 29.05 8.01 -26.10
C GLU A 85 27.84 7.09 -26.24
N PRO A 86 26.85 7.43 -27.10
CA PRO A 86 25.74 6.54 -27.35
C PRO A 86 26.19 5.21 -27.97
N ARG A 87 25.46 4.14 -27.67
CA ARG A 87 25.64 2.84 -28.31
C ARG A 87 24.77 2.78 -29.55
N PHE A 88 25.35 2.35 -30.66
CA PHE A 88 24.66 2.23 -31.95
C PHE A 88 24.72 0.80 -32.49
N THR A 89 23.76 0.43 -33.33
CA THR A 89 23.90 -0.71 -34.24
C THR A 89 24.88 -0.37 -35.38
N LYS A 90 25.28 -1.38 -36.16
CA LYS A 90 26.06 -1.16 -37.40
C LYS A 90 25.32 -0.28 -38.41
N ASP A 91 23.98 -0.29 -38.36
CA ASP A 91 23.10 0.46 -39.27
C ASP A 91 22.77 1.87 -38.72
N GLY A 92 23.32 2.25 -37.57
CA GLY A 92 23.17 3.59 -36.97
C GLY A 92 21.97 3.77 -36.04
N GLU A 93 21.23 2.71 -35.68
CA GLU A 93 20.15 2.79 -34.69
C GLU A 93 20.73 2.99 -33.27
N ILE A 94 20.23 3.96 -32.52
CA ILE A 94 20.64 4.19 -31.12
C ILE A 94 20.07 3.08 -30.23
N LEU A 95 20.95 2.26 -29.65
CA LEU A 95 20.63 1.22 -28.68
C LEU A 95 20.50 1.77 -27.26
N TRP A 96 21.39 2.71 -26.90
CA TRP A 96 21.36 3.42 -25.63
C TRP A 96 22.00 4.81 -25.78
N SER A 97 21.42 5.80 -25.12
CA SER A 97 21.98 7.13 -24.96
C SER A 97 21.58 7.67 -23.59
N ASN A 98 22.48 8.38 -22.91
CA ASN A 98 22.17 9.04 -21.64
C ASN A 98 21.05 10.09 -21.77
N SER A 99 20.71 10.52 -22.99
CA SER A 99 19.53 11.35 -23.25
C SER A 99 18.20 10.70 -22.80
N TYR A 100 18.11 9.36 -22.81
CA TYR A 100 16.93 8.62 -22.35
C TYR A 100 16.72 8.71 -20.83
N LEU A 101 17.74 9.08 -20.06
CA LEU A 101 17.61 9.27 -18.61
C LEU A 101 16.61 10.37 -18.26
N LYS A 102 16.49 11.41 -19.10
CA LYS A 102 15.49 12.47 -18.89
C LYS A 102 14.07 11.90 -18.92
N THR A 103 13.79 11.01 -19.87
CA THR A 103 12.50 10.31 -19.97
C THR A 103 12.33 9.38 -18.77
N ILE A 104 13.34 8.57 -18.42
CA ILE A 104 13.26 7.66 -17.27
C ILE A 104 12.96 8.42 -15.97
N LYS A 105 13.67 9.52 -15.68
CA LYS A 105 13.41 10.35 -14.50
C LYS A 105 12.01 10.94 -14.52
N LYS A 106 11.55 11.42 -15.68
CA LYS A 106 10.17 11.91 -15.86
C LYS A 106 9.13 10.84 -15.54
N GLU A 107 9.29 9.62 -16.06
CA GLU A 107 8.36 8.52 -15.81
C GLU A 107 8.37 8.07 -14.34
N LEU A 108 9.54 8.05 -13.69
CA LEU A 108 9.65 7.71 -12.28
C LEU A 108 8.99 8.75 -11.35
N ASN A 109 9.00 10.02 -11.76
CA ASN A 109 8.39 11.14 -11.04
C ASN A 109 6.91 11.37 -11.40
N TYR A 110 6.28 10.45 -12.14
CA TYR A 110 4.85 10.58 -12.46
C TYR A 110 4.00 10.40 -11.20
N HIS A 111 3.19 11.41 -10.87
CA HIS A 111 2.44 11.48 -9.61
C HIS A 111 1.11 10.71 -9.65
N GLN A 112 0.63 10.32 -10.84
CA GLN A 112 -0.62 9.58 -10.99
C GLN A 112 -0.32 8.14 -11.39
N MET A 113 -0.15 7.28 -10.38
CA MET A 113 0.08 5.85 -10.59
C MET A 113 -1.12 5.02 -10.13
N ASN A 114 -1.50 4.03 -10.93
CA ASN A 114 -2.61 3.13 -10.62
C ASN A 114 -2.20 2.11 -9.55
N ILE A 115 -2.41 2.46 -8.28
CA ILE A 115 -2.27 1.53 -7.16
C ILE A 115 -3.64 1.00 -6.77
N VAL A 116 -3.90 -0.26 -7.11
CA VAL A 116 -5.16 -0.94 -6.82
C VAL A 116 -4.98 -1.97 -5.71
N LYS A 117 -5.73 -1.81 -4.63
CA LYS A 117 -5.86 -2.88 -3.63
C LYS A 117 -6.92 -3.86 -4.13
N LYS A 118 -6.52 -5.10 -4.41
CA LYS A 118 -7.43 -6.16 -4.85
C LYS A 118 -8.58 -6.31 -3.85
N VAL A 119 -9.81 -6.14 -4.35
CA VAL A 119 -11.04 -6.31 -3.58
C VAL A 119 -11.29 -7.79 -3.34
N GLU A 120 -11.64 -8.17 -2.10
CA GLU A 120 -11.78 -9.57 -1.71
C GLU A 120 -13.03 -9.82 -0.86
N VAL A 121 -13.86 -10.76 -1.29
CA VAL A 121 -14.82 -11.42 -0.39
C VAL A 121 -14.03 -12.39 0.48
N GLN A 122 -14.04 -12.18 1.79
CA GLN A 122 -13.29 -13.06 2.70
C GLN A 122 -13.85 -14.48 2.64
N LYS A 123 -12.94 -15.46 2.65
CA LYS A 123 -13.20 -16.90 2.66
C LYS A 123 -12.30 -17.55 3.71
N GLY A 124 -12.53 -18.82 4.04
CA GLY A 124 -11.75 -19.57 5.03
C GLY A 124 -12.59 -19.92 6.26
N GLY A 125 -11.96 -19.91 7.44
CA GLY A 125 -12.63 -20.22 8.70
C GLY A 125 -13.78 -19.25 9.04
N PHE A 126 -14.70 -19.70 9.88
CA PHE A 126 -15.89 -18.90 10.26
C PHE A 126 -15.60 -17.88 11.37
N SER A 127 -14.65 -18.20 12.24
CA SER A 127 -14.34 -17.48 13.47
C SER A 127 -12.94 -17.88 13.94
N LYS A 128 -12.47 -17.34 15.07
CA LYS A 128 -11.33 -17.95 15.77
C LYS A 128 -11.73 -19.35 16.26
N GLU A 129 -10.80 -20.30 16.16
CA GLU A 129 -11.04 -21.71 16.49
C GLU A 129 -11.04 -21.98 18.01
N SER A 130 -10.51 -21.05 18.81
CA SER A 130 -10.50 -21.17 20.27
C SER A 130 -11.90 -20.98 20.85
N ILE A 131 -12.40 -21.97 21.58
CA ILE A 131 -13.64 -21.88 22.35
C ILE A 131 -13.38 -20.99 23.57
N LYS A 132 -14.16 -19.93 23.71
CA LYS A 132 -14.17 -19.09 24.91
C LYS A 132 -15.06 -19.72 25.97
N PRO A 133 -14.67 -19.64 27.26
CA PRO A 133 -15.49 -20.17 28.34
C PRO A 133 -16.84 -19.46 28.40
N LYS A 134 -17.81 -20.13 29.02
CA LYS A 134 -19.13 -19.57 29.28
C LYS A 134 -19.04 -18.24 30.03
N GLY A 135 -19.96 -17.32 29.73
CA GLY A 135 -20.01 -16.03 30.39
C GLY A 135 -21.27 -15.24 30.03
N PRO A 136 -21.49 -14.08 30.65
CA PRO A 136 -22.69 -13.26 30.44
C PRO A 136 -22.74 -12.60 29.06
N SER A 137 -21.75 -12.83 28.19
CA SER A 137 -21.67 -12.17 26.89
C SER A 137 -22.55 -12.87 25.86
N ASN A 138 -23.55 -12.17 25.35
CA ASN A 138 -24.40 -12.62 24.24
C ASN A 138 -23.69 -12.56 22.86
N LYS A 139 -22.38 -12.36 22.83
CA LYS A 139 -21.58 -12.22 21.59
C LYS A 139 -20.95 -13.54 21.14
N LEU A 140 -20.99 -14.57 21.98
CA LEU A 140 -20.44 -15.87 21.66
C LEU A 140 -21.35 -16.62 20.69
N ILE A 141 -20.72 -17.28 19.72
CA ILE A 141 -21.38 -18.12 18.73
C ILE A 141 -21.46 -19.54 19.31
N PRO A 142 -22.65 -20.17 19.35
CA PRO A 142 -22.80 -21.55 19.81
C PRO A 142 -21.82 -22.51 19.13
N VAL A 143 -21.21 -23.40 19.91
CA VAL A 143 -20.34 -24.47 19.37
C VAL A 143 -21.13 -25.40 18.46
N LYS A 144 -22.39 -25.67 18.84
CA LYS A 144 -23.39 -26.38 18.02
C LYS A 144 -24.78 -25.79 18.23
N ASN A 145 -25.67 -26.03 17.28
CA ASN A 145 -27.08 -25.70 17.40
C ASN A 145 -27.67 -26.34 18.68
N GLY A 146 -28.41 -25.56 19.47
CA GLY A 146 -29.00 -25.99 20.73
C GLY A 146 -28.07 -25.93 21.96
N LEU A 147 -26.76 -25.69 21.78
CA LEU A 147 -25.85 -25.47 22.91
C LEU A 147 -25.75 -23.99 23.24
N ASP A 148 -26.45 -23.59 24.30
CA ASP A 148 -26.45 -22.22 24.81
C ASP A 148 -25.03 -21.74 25.19
N PRO A 149 -24.50 -20.68 24.55
CA PRO A 149 -23.19 -20.14 24.85
C PRO A 149 -23.02 -19.65 26.30
N GLN A 150 -24.11 -19.26 26.97
CA GLN A 150 -24.05 -18.87 28.38
C GLN A 150 -23.80 -20.06 29.32
N LYS A 151 -24.06 -21.30 28.86
CA LYS A 151 -23.81 -22.53 29.61
C LYS A 151 -22.53 -23.23 29.17
N TYR A 152 -22.27 -23.25 27.86
CA TYR A 152 -21.22 -24.07 27.25
C TYR A 152 -20.07 -23.26 26.63
N GLY A 153 -20.13 -21.93 26.68
CA GLY A 153 -19.19 -21.10 25.95
C GLY A 153 -19.41 -21.17 24.44
N GLY A 154 -18.48 -20.62 23.68
CA GLY A 154 -18.66 -20.51 22.23
C GLY A 154 -17.48 -19.88 21.52
N PHE A 155 -17.59 -19.80 20.20
CA PHE A 155 -16.60 -19.10 19.38
C PHE A 155 -16.79 -17.59 19.47
N ASP A 156 -15.70 -16.85 19.29
CA ASP A 156 -15.71 -15.39 19.20
C ASP A 156 -15.19 -14.91 17.84
N SER A 157 -15.19 -13.59 17.62
CA SER A 157 -14.53 -12.97 16.47
C SER A 157 -14.98 -13.55 15.11
N PRO A 158 -16.28 -13.50 14.77
CA PRO A 158 -16.75 -14.01 13.48
C PRO A 158 -16.09 -13.27 12.32
N ILE A 159 -15.73 -14.03 11.27
CA ILE A 159 -15.12 -13.48 10.06
C ILE A 159 -16.21 -12.96 9.13
N VAL A 160 -16.12 -11.66 8.81
CA VAL A 160 -17.03 -10.98 7.88
C VAL A 160 -16.59 -11.25 6.44
N ALA A 161 -17.48 -11.83 5.63
CA ALA A 161 -17.26 -12.08 4.21
C ALA A 161 -17.25 -10.78 3.40
N TYR A 162 -18.26 -9.93 3.61
CA TYR A 162 -18.43 -8.61 3.00
C TYR A 162 -19.40 -7.75 3.81
N THR A 163 -19.45 -6.46 3.50
CA THR A 163 -20.37 -5.50 4.11
C THR A 163 -21.56 -5.26 3.18
N VAL A 164 -22.72 -4.99 3.76
CA VAL A 164 -23.95 -4.62 3.06
C VAL A 164 -24.41 -3.26 3.58
N LEU A 165 -24.71 -2.36 2.64
CA LEU A 165 -25.40 -1.10 2.90
C LEU A 165 -26.87 -1.29 2.55
N PHE A 166 -27.77 -0.88 3.44
CA PHE A 166 -29.20 -1.04 3.24
C PHE A 166 -29.98 0.06 3.97
N THR A 167 -31.25 0.24 3.60
CA THR A 167 -32.19 1.09 4.33
C THR A 167 -33.25 0.24 5.00
N HIS A 168 -33.81 0.71 6.11
CA HIS A 168 -34.96 0.09 6.76
C HIS A 168 -35.84 1.14 7.45
N GLU A 169 -37.10 0.82 7.73
CA GLU A 169 -37.97 1.68 8.53
C GLU A 169 -37.62 1.56 10.02
N LYS A 170 -37.55 2.69 10.73
CA LYS A 170 -37.28 2.72 12.18
C LYS A 170 -38.16 3.72 12.90
N GLY A 171 -38.69 3.31 14.06
CA GLY A 171 -39.44 4.17 14.98
C GLY A 171 -40.96 4.00 14.87
N LYS A 172 -41.70 4.68 15.75
CA LYS A 172 -43.19 4.68 15.76
C LYS A 172 -43.79 5.39 14.55
N LYS A 173 -43.06 6.36 13.98
CA LYS A 173 -43.33 6.96 12.67
C LYS A 173 -42.29 6.39 11.69
N PRO A 174 -42.68 5.86 10.52
CA PRO A 174 -41.76 5.17 9.62
C PRO A 174 -40.76 6.15 9.00
N LEU A 175 -39.59 6.29 9.62
CA LEU A 175 -38.44 7.02 9.07
C LEU A 175 -37.51 6.02 8.41
N ILE A 176 -37.15 6.29 7.15
CA ILE A 176 -36.17 5.50 6.41
C ILE A 176 -34.79 5.81 6.96
N LYS A 177 -34.11 4.79 7.47
CA LYS A 177 -32.77 4.90 8.03
C LYS A 177 -31.77 4.05 7.25
N GLN A 178 -30.62 4.62 6.95
CA GLN A 178 -29.46 3.91 6.40
C GLN A 178 -28.72 3.13 7.49
N GLU A 179 -28.35 1.89 7.20
CA GLU A 179 -27.70 0.98 8.14
C GLU A 179 -26.65 0.13 7.41
N ILE A 180 -25.67 -0.34 8.18
CA ILE A 180 -24.49 -1.04 7.69
C ILE A 180 -24.37 -2.37 8.44
N LEU A 181 -24.31 -3.48 7.71
CA LEU A 181 -24.18 -4.81 8.30
C LEU A 181 -23.03 -5.59 7.67
N GLY A 182 -22.22 -6.22 8.50
CA GLY A 182 -21.23 -7.19 8.04
C GLY A 182 -21.87 -8.56 7.96
N ILE A 183 -21.89 -9.16 6.76
CA ILE A 183 -22.37 -10.52 6.56
C ILE A 183 -21.22 -11.47 6.84
N THR A 184 -21.35 -12.31 7.85
CA THR A 184 -20.31 -13.30 8.19
C THR A 184 -20.22 -14.40 7.13
N ILE A 185 -19.09 -15.11 7.09
CA ILE A 185 -18.93 -16.25 6.17
C ILE A 185 -20.04 -17.30 6.40
N MET A 186 -20.44 -17.53 7.65
CA MET A 186 -21.53 -18.44 8.00
C MET A 186 -22.90 -17.97 7.47
N GLU A 187 -23.16 -16.66 7.55
CA GLU A 187 -24.45 -16.09 7.14
C GLU A 187 -24.55 -15.87 5.63
N LYS A 188 -23.42 -15.84 4.93
CA LYS A 188 -23.33 -15.50 3.51
C LYS A 188 -24.34 -16.26 2.66
N THR A 189 -24.39 -17.58 2.78
CA THR A 189 -25.27 -18.42 1.94
C THR A 189 -26.73 -18.08 2.17
N ARG A 190 -27.15 -17.92 3.43
CA ARG A 190 -28.54 -17.56 3.79
C ARG A 190 -28.89 -16.16 3.29
N PHE A 191 -27.98 -15.20 3.47
CA PHE A 191 -28.18 -13.84 2.97
C PHE A 191 -28.32 -13.81 1.45
N GLU A 192 -27.49 -14.54 0.71
CA GLU A 192 -27.53 -14.56 -0.77
C GLU A 192 -28.78 -15.25 -1.33
N GLN A 193 -29.40 -16.18 -0.58
CA GLN A 193 -30.66 -16.82 -0.97
C GLN A 193 -31.86 -15.86 -0.89
N ASN A 194 -31.98 -15.11 0.20
CA ASN A 194 -33.04 -14.11 0.36
C ASN A 194 -32.59 -12.96 1.27
N PRO A 195 -31.99 -11.88 0.70
CA PRO A 195 -31.45 -10.77 1.48
C PRO A 195 -32.49 -10.04 2.33
N ILE A 196 -33.71 -9.88 1.82
CA ILE A 196 -34.78 -9.13 2.50
C ILE A 196 -35.23 -9.92 3.71
N LEU A 197 -35.59 -11.20 3.52
CA LEU A 197 -36.02 -12.07 4.63
C LEU A 197 -34.93 -12.18 5.70
N PHE A 198 -33.67 -12.35 5.32
CA PHE A 198 -32.56 -12.41 6.28
C PHE A 198 -32.49 -11.14 7.15
N LEU A 199 -32.66 -9.96 6.55
CA LEU A 199 -32.64 -8.69 7.27
C LEU A 199 -33.89 -8.50 8.14
N GLU A 200 -35.06 -8.95 7.70
CA GLU A 200 -36.29 -8.97 8.50
C GLU A 200 -36.15 -9.88 9.73
N GLU A 201 -35.59 -11.07 9.56
CA GLU A 201 -35.27 -12.01 10.66
C GLU A 201 -34.24 -11.44 11.64
N LYS A 202 -33.37 -10.53 11.19
CA LYS A 202 -32.44 -9.76 12.04
C LYS A 202 -33.12 -8.59 12.75
N GLY A 203 -34.41 -8.35 12.50
CA GLY A 203 -35.23 -7.32 13.15
C GLY A 203 -35.29 -5.98 12.41
N PHE A 204 -34.90 -5.93 11.14
CA PHE A 204 -35.01 -4.72 10.32
C PHE A 204 -36.36 -4.69 9.59
N LEU A 205 -37.17 -3.66 9.82
CA LEU A 205 -38.49 -3.53 9.20
C LEU A 205 -38.37 -3.03 7.75
N ARG A 206 -39.00 -3.74 6.80
CA ARG A 206 -39.04 -3.40 5.36
C ARG A 206 -37.66 -3.01 4.80
N PRO A 207 -36.65 -3.89 4.88
CA PRO A 207 -35.31 -3.57 4.48
C PRO A 207 -35.18 -3.52 2.95
N ARG A 208 -34.37 -2.59 2.44
CA ARG A 208 -33.96 -2.51 1.04
C ARG A 208 -32.45 -2.48 0.96
N VAL A 209 -31.86 -3.49 0.32
CA VAL A 209 -30.42 -3.55 0.08
C VAL A 209 -30.04 -2.50 -0.96
N LEU A 210 -29.05 -1.67 -0.64
CA LEU A 210 -28.49 -0.66 -1.53
C LEU A 210 -27.27 -1.22 -2.26
N MET A 211 -26.29 -1.73 -1.50
CA MET A 211 -25.02 -2.19 -2.06
C MET A 211 -24.40 -3.34 -1.25
N LYS A 212 -23.66 -4.20 -1.95
CA LYS A 212 -22.79 -5.23 -1.38
C LYS A 212 -21.34 -4.86 -1.65
N LEU A 213 -20.56 -4.66 -0.60
CA LEU A 213 -19.20 -4.13 -0.64
C LEU A 213 -18.21 -5.14 -0.02
N PRO A 214 -17.38 -5.81 -0.83
CA PRO A 214 -16.32 -6.67 -0.31
C PRO A 214 -15.19 -5.87 0.36
N LYS A 215 -14.30 -6.57 1.06
CA LYS A 215 -13.14 -5.93 1.71
C LYS A 215 -12.26 -5.24 0.67
N TYR A 216 -11.70 -4.11 1.06
CA TYR A 216 -10.91 -3.18 0.26
C TYR A 216 -11.68 -2.44 -0.83
N THR A 217 -13.01 -2.46 -0.82
CA THR A 217 -13.78 -1.56 -1.68
C THR A 217 -13.36 -0.11 -1.43
N LEU A 218 -13.00 0.59 -2.51
CA LEU A 218 -12.55 1.98 -2.49
C LEU A 218 -13.76 2.91 -2.52
N TYR A 219 -13.71 3.96 -1.71
CA TYR A 219 -14.64 5.08 -1.80
C TYR A 219 -13.92 6.42 -1.65
N GLU A 220 -14.39 7.41 -2.39
CA GLU A 220 -13.79 8.74 -2.54
C GLU A 220 -14.80 9.82 -2.16
N PHE A 221 -14.30 10.84 -1.47
CA PHE A 221 -15.03 12.04 -1.08
C PHE A 221 -14.74 13.21 -2.03
N PRO A 222 -15.60 14.25 -2.09
CA PRO A 222 -15.40 15.41 -2.97
C PRO A 222 -14.04 16.10 -2.81
N GLU A 223 -13.49 16.12 -1.60
CA GLU A 223 -12.16 16.68 -1.29
C GLU A 223 -10.97 15.81 -1.75
N GLY A 224 -11.22 14.69 -2.44
CA GLY A 224 -10.18 13.76 -2.92
C GLY A 224 -9.65 12.80 -1.85
N ARG A 225 -10.19 12.85 -0.62
CA ARG A 225 -9.92 11.84 0.41
C ARG A 225 -10.49 10.50 -0.04
N ARG A 226 -9.70 9.45 0.16
CA ARG A 226 -10.04 8.07 -0.19
C ARG A 226 -9.92 7.17 1.03
N ARG A 227 -10.78 6.15 1.05
CA ARG A 227 -10.80 5.11 2.07
C ARG A 227 -11.02 3.76 1.44
N LEU A 228 -10.42 2.75 2.06
CA LEU A 228 -10.66 1.36 1.75
C LEU A 228 -11.53 0.75 2.85
N LEU A 229 -12.55 0.00 2.48
CA LEU A 229 -13.40 -0.72 3.43
C LEU A 229 -12.60 -1.86 4.10
N ALA A 230 -12.41 -1.81 5.42
CA ALA A 230 -11.72 -2.89 6.16
C ALA A 230 -12.71 -3.95 6.65
N SER A 231 -13.85 -3.48 7.17
CA SER A 231 -14.99 -4.27 7.64
C SER A 231 -16.23 -3.39 7.71
N ALA A 232 -17.37 -3.94 8.14
CA ALA A 232 -18.59 -3.16 8.38
C ALA A 232 -18.46 -2.07 9.47
N LYS A 233 -17.35 -2.06 10.22
CA LYS A 233 -17.09 -1.11 11.31
C LYS A 233 -15.77 -0.38 11.18
N GLU A 234 -14.98 -0.65 10.16
CA GLU A 234 -13.63 -0.09 10.09
C GLU A 234 -13.24 0.25 8.66
N ALA A 235 -12.59 1.40 8.50
CA ALA A 235 -11.97 1.85 7.27
C ALA A 235 -10.44 1.85 7.37
N GLN A 236 -9.80 1.88 6.21
CA GLN A 236 -8.37 2.03 6.02
C GLN A 236 -8.10 3.25 5.14
N LYS A 237 -6.90 3.80 5.23
CA LYS A 237 -6.45 4.90 4.37
C LYS A 237 -6.38 4.43 2.92
N GLY A 238 -6.84 5.25 1.97
CA GLY A 238 -6.87 4.91 0.54
C GLY A 238 -6.06 5.84 -0.36
N ASN A 239 -5.43 6.90 0.19
CA ASN A 239 -4.57 7.82 -0.55
C ASN A 239 -3.10 7.37 -0.46
N GLN A 240 -2.32 7.67 -1.49
CA GLN A 240 -0.87 7.49 -1.53
C GLN A 240 -0.21 8.86 -1.37
N MET A 241 0.73 8.99 -0.44
CA MET A 241 1.48 10.22 -0.26
C MET A 241 2.60 10.29 -1.30
N VAL A 242 2.76 11.44 -1.95
CA VAL A 242 3.85 11.67 -2.90
C VAL A 242 4.70 12.82 -2.38
N LEU A 243 6.00 12.64 -2.42
CA LEU A 243 6.99 13.63 -2.00
C LEU A 243 7.79 14.10 -3.22
N PRO A 244 8.23 15.36 -3.26
CA PRO A 244 9.22 15.85 -4.20
C PRO A 244 10.51 15.00 -4.22
N GLU A 245 11.20 15.00 -5.36
CA GLU A 245 12.42 14.19 -5.58
C GLU A 245 13.53 14.51 -4.58
N HIS A 246 13.71 15.79 -4.19
CA HIS A 246 14.73 16.18 -3.21
C HIS A 246 14.43 15.60 -1.82
N LEU A 247 13.17 15.62 -1.39
CA LEU A 247 12.77 15.02 -0.11
C LEU A 247 12.86 13.48 -0.14
N LEU A 248 12.55 12.85 -1.28
CA LEU A 248 12.78 11.41 -1.46
C LEU A 248 14.27 11.06 -1.39
N THR A 249 15.13 11.91 -1.94
CA THR A 249 16.59 11.77 -1.87
C THR A 249 17.08 11.87 -0.44
N LEU A 250 16.61 12.89 0.31
CA LEU A 250 16.90 13.02 1.73
C LEU A 250 16.45 11.79 2.53
N LEU A 251 15.22 11.30 2.33
CA LEU A 251 14.75 10.10 2.99
C LEU A 251 15.55 8.84 2.59
N TYR A 252 16.00 8.75 1.35
CA TYR A 252 16.88 7.66 0.94
C TYR A 252 18.20 7.69 1.73
N HIS A 253 18.89 8.84 1.76
CA HIS A 253 20.14 8.97 2.50
C HIS A 253 19.94 8.85 4.02
N ALA A 254 18.82 9.35 4.55
CA ALA A 254 18.42 9.18 5.95
C ALA A 254 18.26 7.70 6.32
N LYS A 255 17.79 6.86 5.39
CA LYS A 255 17.76 5.41 5.60
C LYS A 255 19.15 4.77 5.50
N GLN A 256 19.95 5.18 4.52
CA GLN A 256 21.29 4.61 4.30
C GLN A 256 22.26 4.97 5.43
N CYS A 257 22.23 6.19 5.97
CA CYS A 257 23.16 6.63 7.02
C CYS A 257 23.01 5.87 8.36
N LEU A 258 21.92 5.11 8.52
CA LEU A 258 21.69 4.20 9.65
C LEU A 258 22.43 2.88 9.49
N LEU A 259 22.90 2.54 8.29
CA LEU A 259 23.70 1.36 8.01
C LEU A 259 25.19 1.64 8.28
N PRO A 260 26.00 0.61 8.59
CA PRO A 260 27.44 0.76 8.76
C PRO A 260 28.12 1.29 7.49
N ASN A 261 29.18 2.10 7.65
CA ASN A 261 30.07 2.57 6.58
C ASN A 261 29.39 3.41 5.48
N GLN A 262 28.37 4.19 5.83
CA GLN A 262 27.65 5.08 4.89
C GLN A 262 27.96 6.56 5.16
N SER A 263 29.25 6.94 5.13
CA SER A 263 29.72 8.29 5.44
C SER A 263 29.19 9.35 4.46
N GLU A 264 29.10 9.03 3.17
CA GLU A 264 28.54 9.95 2.15
C GLU A 264 27.07 10.28 2.42
N SER A 265 26.27 9.25 2.77
CA SER A 265 24.87 9.46 3.11
C SER A 265 24.71 10.23 4.43
N LEU A 266 25.59 10.01 5.40
CA LEU A 266 25.59 10.78 6.64
C LEU A 266 25.87 12.26 6.37
N ALA A 267 26.93 12.57 5.62
CA ALA A 267 27.27 13.94 5.24
C ALA A 267 26.15 14.62 4.45
N TYR A 268 25.48 13.89 3.55
CA TYR A 268 24.32 14.39 2.82
C TYR A 268 23.18 14.79 3.79
N VAL A 269 22.85 13.93 4.76
CA VAL A 269 21.76 14.19 5.72
C VAL A 269 22.14 15.34 6.66
N GLU A 270 23.40 15.44 7.09
CA GLU A 270 23.89 16.57 7.90
C GLU A 270 23.73 17.90 7.16
N GLN A 271 24.10 17.94 5.87
CA GLN A 271 23.96 19.14 5.04
C GLN A 271 22.49 19.54 4.82
N HIS A 272 21.59 18.57 4.68
CA HIS A 272 20.18 18.79 4.36
C HIS A 272 19.25 18.64 5.58
N GLN A 273 19.80 18.65 6.80
CA GLN A 273 19.03 18.53 8.04
C GLN A 273 17.85 19.53 8.14
N PRO A 274 17.98 20.80 7.72
CA PRO A 274 16.85 21.74 7.76
C PRO A 274 15.62 21.30 6.94
N GLU A 275 15.82 20.49 5.89
CA GLU A 275 14.74 20.05 4.99
C GLU A 275 13.81 19.01 5.63
N PHE A 276 14.16 18.43 6.78
CA PHE A 276 13.23 17.62 7.57
C PHE A 276 12.00 18.41 8.04
N GLN A 277 12.12 19.74 8.20
CA GLN A 277 10.98 20.61 8.45
C GLN A 277 10.00 20.58 7.28
N GLU A 278 10.47 20.65 6.03
CA GLU A 278 9.61 20.55 4.85
C GLU A 278 8.94 19.16 4.80
N ILE A 279 9.67 18.08 5.11
CA ILE A 279 9.05 16.73 5.18
C ILE A 279 7.92 16.70 6.19
N LEU A 280 8.11 17.29 7.38
CA LEU A 280 7.08 17.35 8.40
C LEU A 280 5.86 18.13 7.91
N GLU A 281 6.05 19.29 7.30
CA GLU A 281 4.97 20.10 6.72
C GLU A 281 4.16 19.30 5.69
N ARG A 282 4.83 18.62 4.74
CA ARG A 282 4.14 17.76 3.77
C ARG A 282 3.36 16.62 4.43
N VAL A 283 3.91 16.02 5.49
CA VAL A 283 3.24 14.97 6.27
C VAL A 283 2.00 15.52 6.95
N VAL A 284 2.09 16.72 7.53
CA VAL A 284 0.98 17.39 8.22
C VAL A 284 -0.11 17.77 7.23
N ASP A 285 0.22 18.47 6.13
CA ASP A 285 -0.72 18.88 5.10
C ASP A 285 -1.51 17.69 4.55
N PHE A 286 -0.81 16.60 4.21
CA PHE A 286 -1.45 15.37 3.75
C PHE A 286 -2.35 14.77 4.84
N ALA A 287 -1.91 14.82 6.10
CA ALA A 287 -2.67 14.26 7.21
C ALA A 287 -3.94 15.04 7.54
N GLU A 288 -3.94 16.36 7.36
CA GLU A 288 -5.10 17.22 7.58
C GLU A 288 -6.25 16.95 6.62
N VAL A 289 -5.93 16.59 5.36
CA VAL A 289 -6.95 16.29 4.35
C VAL A 289 -7.29 14.80 4.32
N HIS A 290 -6.27 13.93 4.37
CA HIS A 290 -6.44 12.51 4.06
C HIS A 290 -6.37 11.60 5.28
N THR A 291 -5.52 11.87 6.28
CA THR A 291 -5.35 10.96 7.44
C THR A 291 -6.35 11.25 8.56
N LEU A 292 -6.72 12.51 8.80
CA LEU A 292 -7.68 12.95 9.82
C LEU A 292 -7.35 12.46 11.24
N ALA A 293 -6.10 12.62 11.68
CA ALA A 293 -5.63 12.23 13.00
C ALA A 293 -5.06 13.42 13.79
N LYS A 294 -5.89 14.47 13.99
CA LYS A 294 -5.47 15.78 14.54
C LYS A 294 -4.67 15.70 15.85
N SER A 295 -5.09 14.87 16.81
CA SER A 295 -4.35 14.73 18.08
C SER A 295 -2.96 14.11 17.89
N LYS A 296 -2.80 13.23 16.91
CA LYS A 296 -1.51 12.61 16.55
C LYS A 296 -0.61 13.59 15.82
N VAL A 297 -1.17 14.40 14.92
CA VAL A 297 -0.45 15.52 14.29
C VAL A 297 0.13 16.45 15.34
N GLN A 298 -0.68 16.91 16.30
CA GLN A 298 -0.21 17.78 17.39
C GLN A 298 0.89 17.13 18.23
N GLN A 299 0.80 15.82 18.48
CA GLN A 299 1.83 15.07 19.19
C GLN A 299 3.14 15.01 18.39
N ILE A 300 3.07 14.74 17.09
CA ILE A 300 4.24 14.67 16.19
C ILE A 300 4.93 16.03 16.10
N VAL A 301 4.19 17.10 15.86
CA VAL A 301 4.75 18.47 15.75
C VAL A 301 5.49 18.86 17.03
N LYS A 302 4.86 18.68 18.21
CA LYS A 302 5.50 18.95 19.51
C LYS A 302 6.77 18.13 19.74
N LEU A 303 6.79 16.88 19.26
CA LEU A 303 7.97 16.03 19.39
C LEU A 303 9.09 16.49 18.47
N PHE A 304 8.79 16.94 17.27
CA PHE A 304 9.81 17.49 16.38
C PHE A 304 10.39 18.79 16.93
N GLU A 305 9.55 19.72 17.39
CA GLU A 305 9.97 20.98 18.04
C GLU A 305 10.92 20.73 19.22
N ALA A 306 10.64 19.71 20.04
CA ALA A 306 11.48 19.37 21.19
C ALA A 306 12.81 18.67 20.83
N ASN A 307 12.97 18.20 19.59
CA ASN A 307 14.11 17.38 19.14
C ASN A 307 14.81 17.94 17.89
N GLN A 308 14.67 19.24 17.60
CA GLN A 308 15.32 19.87 16.44
C GLN A 308 16.86 19.77 16.49
N THR A 309 17.43 19.75 17.69
CA THR A 309 18.88 19.64 17.95
C THR A 309 19.31 18.21 18.29
N ALA A 310 18.46 17.20 18.06
CA ALA A 310 18.81 15.80 18.28
C ALA A 310 19.91 15.34 17.30
N ASP A 311 20.51 14.19 17.61
CA ASP A 311 21.48 13.56 16.70
C ASP A 311 20.86 13.32 15.32
N VAL A 312 21.63 13.58 14.27
CA VAL A 312 21.16 13.48 12.88
C VAL A 312 20.64 12.08 12.56
N LYS A 313 21.25 11.02 13.11
CA LYS A 313 20.76 9.64 12.90
C LYS A 313 19.45 9.39 13.65
N GLU A 314 19.23 10.03 14.78
CA GLU A 314 17.95 9.96 15.50
C GLU A 314 16.82 10.65 14.71
N ILE A 315 17.09 11.82 14.15
CA ILE A 315 16.16 12.53 13.26
C ILE A 315 15.87 11.66 12.04
N ALA A 316 16.91 11.17 11.36
CA ALA A 316 16.77 10.30 10.19
C ALA A 316 15.91 9.07 10.49
N ALA A 317 16.22 8.33 11.56
CA ALA A 317 15.46 7.14 11.95
C ALA A 317 13.99 7.47 12.28
N SER A 318 13.74 8.61 12.92
CA SER A 318 12.39 9.06 13.27
C SER A 318 11.56 9.42 12.04
N PHE A 319 12.15 10.10 11.05
CA PHE A 319 11.45 10.50 9.82
C PHE A 319 11.17 9.33 8.88
N ILE A 320 12.03 8.31 8.83
CA ILE A 320 11.71 7.06 8.12
C ILE A 320 10.48 6.39 8.73
N GLN A 321 10.39 6.35 10.06
CA GLN A 321 9.24 5.77 10.75
C GLN A 321 7.98 6.63 10.63
N LEU A 322 8.13 7.96 10.58
CA LEU A 322 7.03 8.91 10.40
C LEU A 322 6.21 8.62 9.13
N MET A 323 6.83 8.13 8.07
CA MET A 323 6.12 7.82 6.82
C MET A 323 4.98 6.79 7.02
N GLN A 324 5.06 5.93 8.04
CA GLN A 324 3.98 5.01 8.41
C GLN A 324 2.68 5.71 8.79
N PHE A 325 2.76 6.96 9.28
CA PHE A 325 1.59 7.76 9.68
C PHE A 325 0.60 7.95 8.52
N ASN A 326 1.12 8.25 7.33
CA ASN A 326 0.32 8.54 6.12
C ASN A 326 0.25 7.37 5.14
N ALA A 327 0.97 6.27 5.38
CA ALA A 327 0.96 5.08 4.51
C ALA A 327 -0.47 4.57 4.22
N MET A 328 -0.74 4.18 2.97
CA MET A 328 -2.02 3.59 2.56
C MET A 328 -2.29 2.27 3.30
N GLY A 329 -3.54 1.99 3.63
CA GLY A 329 -3.96 0.77 4.32
C GLY A 329 -4.23 0.96 5.81
N ALA A 330 -3.99 -0.11 6.58
CA ALA A 330 -4.30 -0.15 8.01
C ALA A 330 -3.34 0.76 8.81
N PRO A 331 -3.86 1.56 9.75
CA PRO A 331 -3.02 2.37 10.62
C PRO A 331 -2.22 1.50 11.59
N SER A 332 -0.93 1.78 11.73
CA SER A 332 0.02 1.12 12.64
C SER A 332 0.55 2.09 13.69
N THR A 333 0.91 1.55 14.86
CA THR A 333 1.67 2.28 15.87
C THR A 333 3.13 2.32 15.41
N PHE A 334 3.79 3.46 15.54
CA PHE A 334 5.19 3.67 15.15
C PHE A 334 5.90 4.54 16.19
N LYS A 335 7.23 4.56 16.18
CA LYS A 335 8.00 5.44 17.08
C LYS A 335 8.39 6.73 16.36
N PHE A 336 8.35 7.84 17.08
CA PHE A 336 8.86 9.12 16.65
C PHE A 336 9.64 9.73 17.82
N PHE A 337 10.96 9.92 17.64
CA PHE A 337 11.89 10.28 18.72
C PHE A 337 11.73 9.37 19.96
N GLN A 338 11.80 8.05 19.71
CA GLN A 338 11.64 6.96 20.68
C GLN A 338 10.30 6.90 21.43
N LYS A 339 9.35 7.80 21.16
CA LYS A 339 8.01 7.76 21.76
C LYS A 339 7.02 7.10 20.81
N ASP A 340 6.15 6.26 21.38
CA ASP A 340 5.11 5.59 20.61
C ASP A 340 4.00 6.58 20.20
N ILE A 341 3.75 6.64 18.90
CA ILE A 341 2.59 7.29 18.30
C ILE A 341 1.55 6.21 18.04
N GLU A 342 0.61 6.08 18.97
CA GLU A 342 -0.49 5.11 18.86
C GLU A 342 -1.33 5.33 17.59
N ARG A 343 -1.68 4.22 16.92
CA ARG A 343 -2.50 4.24 15.71
C ARG A 343 -3.85 4.93 15.91
N ALA A 344 -4.23 5.80 14.97
CA ALA A 344 -5.58 6.33 14.87
C ALA A 344 -6.47 5.33 14.11
N ARG A 345 -7.46 4.72 14.78
CA ARG A 345 -8.39 3.77 14.14
C ARG A 345 -9.62 4.49 13.59
N TYR A 346 -10.07 4.09 12.41
CA TYR A 346 -11.26 4.62 11.76
C TYR A 346 -12.45 3.68 12.01
N THR A 347 -13.00 3.72 13.21
CA THR A 347 -13.99 2.75 13.73
C THR A 347 -15.45 3.04 13.33
N SER A 348 -15.65 4.00 12.43
CA SER A 348 -16.95 4.31 11.83
C SER A 348 -16.78 4.44 10.33
N ILE A 349 -17.69 3.83 9.59
CA ILE A 349 -17.75 3.93 8.13
C ILE A 349 -19.05 4.59 7.64
N LYS A 350 -19.76 5.30 8.54
CA LYS A 350 -21.03 5.95 8.19
C LYS A 350 -20.88 7.00 7.10
N GLU A 351 -19.72 7.65 7.02
CA GLU A 351 -19.38 8.60 5.95
C GLU A 351 -19.42 7.99 4.55
N ILE A 352 -19.44 6.65 4.41
CA ILE A 352 -19.55 5.98 3.12
C ILE A 352 -20.83 6.34 2.35
N PHE A 353 -21.90 6.74 3.04
CA PHE A 353 -23.17 7.14 2.40
C PHE A 353 -23.07 8.48 1.67
N ASP A 354 -22.11 9.32 2.05
CA ASP A 354 -21.82 10.61 1.42
C ASP A 354 -20.71 10.50 0.35
N ALA A 355 -20.12 9.31 0.21
CA ALA A 355 -19.00 9.05 -0.68
C ALA A 355 -19.44 8.47 -2.04
N THR A 356 -18.51 8.51 -3.00
CA THR A 356 -18.62 7.80 -4.27
C THR A 356 -17.87 6.48 -4.17
N ILE A 357 -18.55 5.36 -4.38
CA ILE A 357 -17.94 4.03 -4.45
C ILE A 357 -17.23 3.90 -5.79
N ILE A 358 -15.98 3.42 -5.77
CA ILE A 358 -15.15 3.23 -6.96
C ILE A 358 -14.87 1.73 -7.14
N TYR A 359 -15.36 1.18 -8.25
CA TYR A 359 -15.04 -0.17 -8.70
C TYR A 359 -13.92 -0.10 -9.72
N GLN A 360 -12.77 -0.68 -9.38
CA GLN A 360 -11.59 -0.66 -10.25
C GLN A 360 -11.37 -2.03 -10.88
N SER A 361 -10.99 -2.02 -12.16
CA SER A 361 -10.40 -3.19 -12.84
C SER A 361 -9.06 -3.59 -12.19
N THR A 362 -8.52 -4.76 -12.55
CA THR A 362 -7.27 -5.29 -11.98
C THR A 362 -6.07 -4.33 -12.15
N THR A 363 -6.04 -3.55 -13.22
CA THR A 363 -5.01 -2.55 -13.51
C THR A 363 -5.38 -1.13 -13.06
N GLY A 364 -6.62 -0.91 -12.64
CA GLY A 364 -7.16 0.41 -12.30
C GLY A 364 -7.39 1.33 -13.51
N LEU A 365 -7.24 0.84 -14.74
CA LEU A 365 -7.45 1.64 -15.95
C LEU A 365 -8.93 1.92 -16.22
N TYR A 366 -9.78 0.92 -15.96
CA TYR A 366 -11.23 1.07 -16.02
C TYR A 366 -11.78 1.24 -14.60
N GLU A 367 -12.61 2.27 -14.43
CA GLU A 367 -13.33 2.55 -13.20
C GLU A 367 -14.84 2.68 -13.46
N THR A 368 -15.65 2.18 -12.54
CA THR A 368 -17.07 2.52 -12.44
C THR A 368 -17.31 3.23 -11.12
N ARG A 369 -17.93 4.41 -11.18
CA ARG A 369 -18.16 5.27 -10.02
C ARG A 369 -19.65 5.35 -9.74
N ARG A 370 -20.06 5.10 -8.50
CA ARG A 370 -21.48 5.09 -8.12
C ARG A 370 -21.69 5.67 -6.72
N LYS A 371 -22.66 6.56 -6.55
CA LYS A 371 -23.09 7.02 -5.22
C LYS A 371 -23.99 5.98 -4.58
N VAL A 372 -24.02 5.95 -3.24
CA VAL A 372 -24.82 4.98 -2.50
C VAL A 372 -26.34 5.22 -2.64
N VAL A 373 -26.73 6.46 -2.87
CA VAL A 373 -28.12 6.93 -2.98
C VAL A 373 -28.66 6.95 -4.43
N ASP A 374 -27.82 6.64 -5.43
CA ASP A 374 -28.19 6.50 -6.85
C ASP A 374 -28.33 5.01 -7.25
#